data_AF-A0A8C9PFA9-F1
#
_entry.id   AF-A0A8C9PFA9-F1
#
_cell.length_a   1.000
_cell.length_b   1.000
_cell.length_c   1.000
_cell.angle_alpha   90.00
_cell.angle_beta   90.00
_cell.angle_gamma   90.00
#
_symmetry.space_group_name_H-M   'P 1'
#
loop_
_entity.id
_entity.type
_entity.pdbx_description
1 polymer ?
#
loop_
_entity_poly.entity_id
_entity_poly.type
_entity_poly.pdbx_seq_one_letter_code
_entity_poly.pdbx_strand_id
1 'polypeptide(L)'
;MRLSVCVLLVTLALCCKQANGLACPIVVTESLEFLDMAPALYKFSLQKFNPPSENVDAKLKVKECTDKMSTSDRNQIKLVLVSWWIM
;
A
#
# COMPACT_ATOMS: atom_id res chain seq x y z
N MET A 1 20.08 7.44 36.10
CA MET A 1 19.99 7.18 34.64
C MET A 1 18.54 7.11 34.19
N ARG A 2 17.85 8.27 34.11
CA ARG A 2 16.49 8.37 33.54
C ARG A 2 16.37 9.46 32.48
N LEU A 3 17.27 10.45 32.53
CA LEU A 3 17.34 11.56 31.58
C LEU A 3 17.71 11.11 30.16
N SER A 4 18.55 10.09 29.99
CA SER A 4 18.97 9.61 28.67
C SER A 4 17.79 9.09 27.83
N VAL A 5 16.82 8.42 28.47
CA VAL A 5 15.62 7.91 27.79
C VAL A 5 14.70 9.05 27.36
N CYS A 6 14.49 10.04 28.22
CA CYS A 6 13.69 11.22 27.89
C CYS A 6 14.31 12.02 26.73
N VAL A 7 15.63 12.22 26.75
CA VAL A 7 16.35 12.92 25.67
C VAL A 7 16.24 12.13 24.36
N LEU A 8 16.43 10.81 24.39
CA LEU A 8 16.25 9.96 23.20
C LEU A 8 14.84 10.04 22.60
N LEU A 9 13.80 10.01 23.44
CA LEU A 9 12.41 10.10 22.98
C LEU A 9 12.10 11.47 22.37
N VAL A 10 12.62 12.56 22.96
CA VAL A 10 12.47 13.90 22.41
C VAL A 10 13.24 14.04 21.09
N THR A 11 14.46 13.51 21.00
CA THR A 11 15.22 13.50 19.74
C THR A 11 14.50 12.68 18.68
N LEU A 12 13.96 11.51 18.99
CA LEU A 12 13.16 10.73 18.04
C LEU A 12 11.89 11.47 17.62
N ALA A 13 11.17 12.12 18.53
CA ALA A 13 9.99 12.92 18.15
C ALA A 13 10.34 14.14 17.27
N LEU A 14 11.50 14.76 17.48
CA LEU A 14 11.98 15.90 16.69
C LEU A 14 12.65 15.51 15.37
N CYS A 15 13.33 14.34 15.34
CA CYS A 15 14.06 13.82 14.18
C CYS A 15 13.20 12.92 13.29
N CYS A 16 12.19 12.25 13.85
CA CYS A 16 11.12 11.66 13.07
C CYS A 16 10.27 12.80 12.54
N LYS A 17 10.65 13.31 11.36
CA LYS A 17 9.75 14.08 10.51
C LYS A 17 8.46 13.27 10.44
N GLN A 18 7.34 13.84 10.86
CA GLN A 18 6.04 13.28 10.54
C GLN A 18 6.06 13.02 9.03
N ALA A 19 5.78 11.78 8.63
CA ALA A 19 5.77 11.39 7.23
C ALA A 19 4.58 12.08 6.57
N ASN A 20 4.71 13.39 6.32
CA ASN A 20 3.75 14.23 5.59
C ASN A 20 3.78 13.91 4.09
N GLY A 21 4.21 12.69 3.74
CA GLY A 21 4.17 12.21 2.38
C GLY A 21 2.74 11.82 2.09
N LEU A 22 2.04 12.65 1.32
CA LEU A 22 0.80 12.25 0.66
C LEU A 22 1.03 10.92 -0.05
N ALA A 23 0.10 9.98 0.10
CA ALA A 23 0.21 8.69 -0.57
C ALA A 23 0.32 8.91 -2.08
N CYS A 24 1.31 8.27 -2.71
CA CYS A 24 1.54 8.39 -4.14
C CYS A 24 0.25 7.98 -4.90
N PRO A 25 -0.35 8.86 -5.72
CA PRO A 25 -1.62 8.56 -6.38
C PRO A 25 -1.54 7.28 -7.21
N ILE A 26 -0.38 7.03 -7.83
CA ILE A 26 -0.12 5.83 -8.63
C ILE A 26 -0.22 4.56 -7.78
N VAL A 27 0.35 4.57 -6.58
CA VAL A 27 0.31 3.41 -5.67
C VAL A 27 -1.12 3.16 -5.19
N VAL A 28 -1.87 4.23 -4.89
CA VAL A 28 -3.28 4.12 -4.47
C VAL A 28 -4.12 3.53 -5.60
N THR A 29 -4.05 4.10 -6.80
CA THR A 29 -4.78 3.59 -7.98
C THR A 29 -4.43 2.14 -8.27
N GLU A 30 -3.15 1.81 -8.28
CA GLU A 30 -2.70 0.44 -8.53
C GLU A 30 -3.18 -0.55 -7.45
N SER A 31 -3.22 -0.13 -6.19
CA SER A 31 -3.76 -0.95 -5.08
C SER A 31 -5.27 -1.17 -5.23
N LEU A 32 -6.01 -0.18 -5.71
CA LEU A 32 -7.43 -0.32 -6.02
C LEU A 32 -7.64 -1.27 -7.21
N GLU A 33 -6.85 -1.13 -8.28
CA GLU A 33 -6.86 -2.06 -9.42
C GLU A 33 -6.58 -3.50 -8.98
N PHE A 34 -5.61 -3.71 -8.08
CA PHE A 34 -5.29 -5.01 -7.51
C PHE A 34 -6.49 -5.66 -6.79
N LEU A 35 -7.26 -4.87 -6.04
CA LEU A 35 -8.42 -5.33 -5.27
C LEU A 35 -9.68 -5.56 -6.11
N ASP A 36 -9.83 -4.85 -7.23
CA ASP A 36 -11.07 -4.84 -8.04
C ASP A 36 -10.98 -5.61 -9.36
N MET A 37 -9.84 -5.55 -10.05
CA MET A 37 -9.74 -6.09 -11.40
C MET A 37 -9.60 -7.61 -11.41
N ALA A 38 -10.10 -8.26 -12.46
CA ALA A 38 -9.77 -9.66 -12.73
C ALA A 38 -8.26 -9.83 -13.02
N PRO A 39 -7.64 -10.99 -12.74
CA PRO A 39 -6.20 -11.20 -12.90
C PRO A 39 -5.62 -10.81 -14.26
N ALA A 40 -6.33 -11.10 -15.36
CA ALA A 40 -5.88 -10.75 -16.71
C ALA A 40 -5.85 -9.23 -16.94
N LEU A 41 -6.89 -8.51 -16.48
CA LEU A 41 -6.95 -7.05 -16.59
C LEU A 41 -5.91 -6.38 -15.70
N TYR A 42 -5.71 -6.91 -14.50
CA TYR A 42 -4.67 -6.43 -13.59
C TYR A 42 -3.26 -6.66 -14.16
N LYS A 43 -2.98 -7.84 -14.74
CA LYS A 43 -1.71 -8.11 -15.44
C LYS A 43 -1.45 -7.09 -16.56
N PHE A 44 -2.50 -6.76 -17.33
CA PHE A 44 -2.41 -5.75 -18.37
C PHE A 44 -2.14 -4.35 -17.77
N SER A 45 -2.82 -3.98 -16.68
CA SER A 45 -2.63 -2.68 -16.03
C SER A 45 -1.21 -2.50 -15.49
N LEU A 46 -0.53 -3.57 -15.08
CA LEU A 46 0.87 -3.54 -14.64
C LEU A 46 1.87 -3.19 -15.75
N GLN A 47 1.53 -3.40 -17.03
CA GLN A 47 2.45 -3.13 -18.15
C GLN A 47 2.87 -1.67 -18.23
N LYS A 48 2.05 -0.73 -17.72
CA LYS A 48 2.37 0.70 -17.65
C LYS A 48 3.64 1.03 -16.88
N PHE A 49 4.11 0.11 -16.02
CA PHE A 49 5.33 0.28 -15.22
C PHE A 49 6.58 -0.35 -15.86
N ASN A 50 6.45 -1.02 -17.00
CA ASN A 50 7.51 -1.86 -17.59
C ASN A 50 8.21 -2.78 -16.55
N PRO A 51 7.45 -3.54 -15.72
CA PRO A 51 8.05 -4.35 -14.67
C PRO A 51 8.77 -5.58 -15.24
N PRO A 52 9.83 -6.08 -14.55
CA PRO A 52 10.35 -7.42 -14.80
C PRO A 52 9.24 -8.48 -14.66
N SER A 53 9.33 -9.56 -15.42
CA SER A 53 8.34 -10.66 -15.38
C SER A 53 8.21 -11.25 -13.97
N GLU A 54 9.33 -11.39 -13.26
CA GLU A 54 9.37 -11.87 -11.87
C GLU A 54 8.47 -11.06 -10.93
N ASN A 55 8.46 -9.72 -11.08
CA ASN A 55 7.64 -8.85 -10.25
C ASN A 55 6.15 -9.00 -10.57
N VAL A 56 5.81 -9.22 -11.85
CA VAL A 56 4.42 -9.47 -12.27
C VAL A 56 3.93 -10.79 -11.70
N ASP A 57 4.73 -11.85 -11.81
CA ASP A 57 4.37 -13.19 -11.33
C ASP A 57 4.22 -13.19 -9.79
N ALA A 58 5.13 -12.54 -9.07
CA ALA A 58 5.02 -12.37 -7.63
C ALA A 58 3.72 -11.66 -7.24
N LYS A 59 3.36 -10.59 -7.95
CA LYS A 59 2.16 -9.82 -7.65
C LYS A 59 0.86 -10.58 -7.98
N LEU A 60 0.85 -11.31 -9.09
CA LEU A 60 -0.26 -12.21 -9.42
C LEU A 60 -0.40 -13.34 -8.40
N LYS A 61 0.70 -13.82 -7.83
CA LYS A 61 0.66 -14.83 -6.77
C LYS A 61 -0.04 -14.32 -5.51
N VAL A 62 0.21 -13.07 -5.11
CA VAL A 62 -0.51 -12.45 -3.98
C VAL A 62 -1.98 -12.25 -4.34
N LYS A 63 -2.27 -11.87 -5.59
CA LYS A 63 -3.64 -11.69 -6.07
C LYS A 63 -4.47 -12.97 -5.98
N GLU A 64 -3.90 -14.14 -6.23
CA GLU A 64 -4.61 -15.44 -6.05
C GLU A 64 -5.15 -15.62 -4.62
N CYS A 65 -4.44 -15.10 -3.62
CA CYS A 65 -4.89 -15.13 -2.23
C CYS A 65 -5.95 -14.05 -1.98
N THR A 66 -5.73 -12.83 -2.47
CA THR A 66 -6.66 -11.71 -2.29
C THR A 66 -8.00 -11.94 -2.99
N ASP A 67 -8.02 -12.60 -4.14
CA ASP A 67 -9.24 -12.88 -4.90
C ASP A 67 -10.13 -13.93 -4.22
N LYS A 68 -9.60 -14.70 -3.26
CA LYS A 68 -10.37 -15.61 -2.41
C LYS A 68 -11.05 -14.90 -1.23
N MET A 69 -10.70 -13.65 -0.95
CA MET A 69 -11.33 -12.86 0.10
C MET A 69 -12.77 -12.50 -0.28
N SER A 70 -13.61 -12.30 0.73
CA SER A 70 -14.96 -11.81 0.48
C SER A 70 -14.92 -10.40 -0.12
N THR A 71 -15.95 -10.04 -0.89
CA THR A 71 -16.09 -8.67 -1.40
C THR A 71 -16.17 -7.65 -0.26
N SER A 72 -16.76 -8.03 0.88
CA SER A 72 -16.82 -7.18 2.07
C SER A 72 -15.42 -6.84 2.60
N ASP A 73 -14.56 -7.85 2.76
CA ASP A 73 -13.20 -7.64 3.29
C ASP A 73 -12.36 -6.79 2.35
N ARG A 74 -12.44 -7.05 1.04
CA ARG A 74 -11.76 -6.22 0.02
C ARG A 74 -12.23 -4.78 0.07
N ASN A 75 -13.53 -4.53 0.29
CA ASN A 75 -14.07 -3.18 0.41
C ASN A 75 -13.58 -2.48 1.68
N GLN A 76 -13.45 -3.18 2.81
CA GLN A 76 -12.85 -2.61 4.02
C GLN A 76 -11.40 -2.18 3.79
N ILE A 77 -10.61 -2.97 3.05
CA ILE A 77 -9.24 -2.60 2.69
C ILE A 77 -9.22 -1.33 1.83
N LYS A 78 -10.10 -1.23 0.82
CA LYS A 78 -10.21 -0.02 -0.01
C LYS A 78 -10.53 1.22 0.80
N LEU A 79 -11.45 1.11 1.75
CA LEU A 79 -11.82 2.22 2.64
C LEU A 79 -10.61 2.74 3.42
N VAL A 80 -9.74 1.84 3.91
CA VAL A 80 -8.51 2.23 4.59
C VAL A 80 -7.52 2.90 3.61
N LEU A 81 -7.38 2.36 2.40
CA LEU A 81 -6.50 2.93 1.37
C LEU A 81 -6.89 4.36 0.95
N VAL A 82 -8.18 4.65 0.83
CA VAL A 82 -8.66 5.99 0.42
C VAL A 82 -8.77 6.97 1.58
N SER A 83 -8.98 6.49 2.81
CA SER A 83 -9.08 7.36 3.98
C SER A 83 -7.74 7.99 4.37
N TRP A 84 -6.62 7.32 4.09
CA TRP A 84 -5.27 7.91 4.20
C TRP A 84 -5.00 9.04 3.19
N TRP A 85 -5.89 9.25 2.22
CA TRP A 85 -5.79 10.32 1.22
C TRP A 85 -6.51 11.61 1.65
N ILE A 86 -7.42 11.53 2.63
CA ILE A 86 -8.32 12.63 3.05
C ILE A 86 -7.87 13.27 4.38
N MET A 87 -6.94 12.64 5.11
CA MET A 87 -6.39 13.16 6.37
C MET A 87 -5.01 13.78 6.21
#